data_AF-A0A1S3DJF9-F1
#
_entry.id   AF-A0A1S3DJF9-F1
#
_cell.length_a   1.000
_cell.length_b   1.000
_cell.length_c   1.000
_cell.angle_alpha   90.00
_cell.angle_beta   90.00
_cell.angle_gamma   90.00
#
_symmetry.space_group_name_H-M   'P 1'
#
loop_
_entity.id
_entity.type
_entity.pdbx_description
1 polymer ?
#
loop_
_entity_poly.entity_id
_entity_poly.type
_entity_poly.pdbx_seq_one_letter_code
_entity_poly.pdbx_strand_id
1 'polypeptide(L)'
;MRGGWRDYWKYGDLITEVVACNTATVIRVNKSDIYLHYQYECRRFSPFHQRKRSPFDLSGKVQTIEQMCVAGGRFKAPHPQGLPPYEGEDLKVAILTNYGNIFLWTESCAQFTRCVFISLRYTAVRQFVLQSNHLAFVSSDGQTFLSSELNLKHKTTSSSSSLNTVSQKKSKGEYLTAQDLVNDVTPTYLIRAERLANVHRAVKITSDPKGYNFAVLQFRPLDFLLATDDIPRITSSQFQSQLTTLLTEANECDLLHDVTFQVASTLFPAHRFSAFY
;
A
#
# COMPACT_ATOMS: atom_id res chain seq x y z
N MET A 1 40.56 -2.55 13.03
CA MET A 1 39.94 -2.95 11.74
C MET A 1 39.62 -4.43 11.81
N ARG A 2 38.40 -4.82 12.16
CA ARG A 2 37.94 -6.23 12.11
C ARG A 2 36.56 -6.23 11.45
N GLY A 3 36.37 -7.07 10.44
CA GLY A 3 35.14 -7.19 9.66
C GLY A 3 35.21 -6.40 8.36
N GLY A 4 35.98 -6.87 7.38
CA GLY A 4 35.83 -6.39 6.00
C GLY A 4 34.47 -6.83 5.48
N TRP A 5 33.88 -6.09 4.54
CA TRP A 5 32.54 -6.37 3.98
C TRP A 5 32.32 -7.87 3.72
N ARG A 6 33.34 -8.57 3.20
CA ARG A 6 33.32 -10.01 2.87
C ARG A 6 32.85 -10.94 4.00
N ASP A 7 33.05 -10.59 5.27
CA ASP A 7 32.71 -11.49 6.39
C ASP A 7 31.19 -11.59 6.64
N TYR A 8 30.41 -10.67 6.07
CA TYR A 8 28.96 -10.61 6.24
C TYR A 8 28.15 -11.18 5.07
N TRP A 9 28.78 -11.50 3.94
CA TRP A 9 28.10 -11.95 2.73
C TRP A 9 28.21 -13.46 2.62
N LYS A 10 27.08 -14.14 2.51
CA LYS A 10 27.08 -15.56 2.13
C LYS A 10 27.15 -15.67 0.61
N TYR A 11 27.97 -16.58 0.11
CA TYR A 11 28.03 -16.88 -1.31
C TYR A 11 26.62 -17.32 -1.79
N GLY A 12 26.01 -16.56 -2.71
CA GLY A 12 24.64 -16.78 -3.21
C GLY A 12 23.59 -15.76 -2.78
N ASP A 13 23.93 -14.81 -1.90
CA ASP A 13 23.04 -13.72 -1.49
C ASP A 13 22.85 -12.68 -2.62
N LEU A 14 21.59 -12.42 -3.01
CA LEU A 14 21.26 -11.45 -4.07
C LEU A 14 20.83 -10.11 -3.46
N ILE A 15 21.43 -9.01 -3.91
CA ILE A 15 21.00 -7.66 -3.56
C ILE A 15 19.69 -7.37 -4.30
N THR A 16 18.63 -7.05 -3.57
CA THR A 16 17.30 -6.80 -4.14
C THR A 16 16.88 -5.33 -4.07
N GLU A 17 17.47 -4.55 -3.18
CA GLU A 17 17.20 -3.10 -3.05
C GLU A 17 18.37 -2.42 -2.31
N VAL A 18 18.67 -1.18 -2.69
CA VAL A 18 19.64 -0.34 -2.00
C VAL A 18 19.01 1.03 -1.80
N VAL A 19 19.02 1.53 -0.57
CA VAL A 19 18.59 2.89 -0.22
C VAL A 19 19.68 3.59 0.56
N ALA A 20 19.87 4.88 0.32
CA ALA A 20 20.93 5.65 0.96
C ALA A 20 20.42 7.03 1.36
N CYS A 21 21.00 7.56 2.43
CA CYS A 21 20.94 8.97 2.79
C CYS A 21 22.38 9.50 2.91
N ASN A 22 22.53 10.77 3.26
CA ASN A 22 23.84 11.42 3.38
C ASN A 22 24.78 10.74 4.40
N THR A 23 24.23 9.99 5.37
CA THR A 23 25.00 9.43 6.48
C THR A 23 25.06 7.91 6.50
N ALA A 24 24.14 7.23 5.80
CA ALA A 24 23.98 5.80 5.89
C ALA A 24 23.52 5.17 4.57
N THR A 25 23.93 3.91 4.37
CA THR A 25 23.48 3.08 3.25
C THR A 25 22.85 1.81 3.80
N VAL A 26 21.67 1.46 3.30
CA VAL A 26 20.90 0.28 3.69
C VAL A 26 20.71 -0.60 2.45
N ILE A 27 21.07 -1.87 2.58
CA ILE A 27 21.03 -2.85 1.51
C ILE A 27 20.09 -3.97 1.92
N ARG A 28 19.11 -4.27 1.09
CA ARG A 28 18.28 -5.46 1.23
C ARG A 28 18.92 -6.60 0.47
N VAL A 29 19.12 -7.70 1.18
CA VAL A 29 19.64 -8.93 0.63
C VAL A 29 18.56 -9.98 0.74
N ASN A 30 18.31 -10.69 -0.36
CA ASN A 30 17.18 -11.60 -0.51
C ASN A 30 15.85 -10.88 -0.24
N LYS A 31 14.82 -11.59 0.25
CA LYS A 31 13.46 -11.03 0.49
C LYS A 31 13.25 -10.39 1.88
N SER A 32 14.21 -10.51 2.81
CA SER A 32 13.94 -10.22 4.23
C SER A 32 15.11 -9.72 5.06
N ASP A 33 16.36 -9.92 4.66
CA ASP A 33 17.52 -9.48 5.44
C ASP A 33 17.99 -8.09 4.99
N ILE A 34 18.46 -7.30 5.96
CA ILE A 34 18.87 -5.92 5.74
C ILE A 34 20.26 -5.71 6.33
N TYR A 35 21.14 -5.06 5.58
CA TYR A 35 22.44 -4.60 6.06
C TYR A 35 22.45 -3.08 6.10
N LEU A 36 22.83 -2.51 7.24
CA LEU A 36 22.99 -1.08 7.45
C LEU A 36 24.46 -0.77 7.61
N HIS A 37 24.97 0.12 6.76
CA HIS A 37 26.27 0.75 6.91
C HIS A 37 26.09 2.17 7.43
N TYR A 38 26.62 2.46 8.63
CA TYR A 38 26.55 3.76 9.28
C TYR A 38 27.75 3.94 10.23
N GLN A 39 28.37 5.12 10.24
CA GLN A 39 29.54 5.43 11.09
C GLN A 39 30.67 4.38 11.01
N TYR A 40 30.97 3.90 9.81
CA TYR A 40 31.99 2.86 9.55
C TYR A 40 31.69 1.49 10.19
N GLU A 41 30.48 1.30 10.73
CA GLU A 41 29.98 0.02 11.21
C GLU A 41 29.01 -0.58 10.18
N CYS A 42 29.03 -1.91 10.07
CA CYS A 42 28.03 -2.67 9.33
C CYS A 42 27.22 -3.52 10.31
N ARG A 43 25.89 -3.39 10.26
CA ARG A 43 24.95 -4.16 11.10
C ARG A 43 23.98 -4.92 10.21
N ARG A 44 23.75 -6.20 10.53
CA ARG A 44 22.72 -7.02 9.89
C ARG A 44 21.47 -7.04 10.75
N PHE A 45 20.32 -6.79 10.12
CA PHE A 45 19.00 -6.96 10.69
C PHE A 45 18.25 -8.07 9.96
N SER A 46 17.52 -8.87 10.73
CA SER A 46 16.57 -9.84 10.21
C SER A 46 15.22 -9.59 10.89
N PRO A 47 14.46 -8.56 10.44
CA PRO A 47 13.30 -8.02 11.16
C PRO A 47 12.23 -9.07 11.48
N PHE A 48 12.13 -10.11 10.64
CA PHE A 48 11.15 -11.18 10.77
C PHE A 48 11.71 -12.49 11.37
N HIS A 49 13.02 -12.62 11.57
CA HIS A 49 13.63 -13.83 12.16
C HIS A 49 14.05 -13.65 13.63
N GLN A 50 14.16 -12.42 14.14
CA GLN A 50 14.68 -12.15 15.48
C GLN A 50 13.68 -12.37 16.63
N ARG A 51 12.41 -12.67 16.33
CA ARG A 51 11.44 -13.06 17.36
C ARG A 51 11.14 -14.54 17.17
N LYS A 52 10.87 -15.28 18.27
CA LYS A 52 10.15 -16.56 18.24
C LYS A 52 8.70 -16.40 17.71
N ARG A 53 8.47 -15.44 16.82
CA ARG A 53 7.25 -15.22 16.07
C ARG A 53 7.50 -15.84 14.71
N SER A 54 6.58 -16.70 14.31
CA SER A 54 6.58 -17.30 12.99
C SER A 54 6.80 -16.22 11.92
N PRO A 55 7.65 -16.45 10.89
CA PRO A 55 7.75 -15.55 9.73
C PRO A 55 6.44 -15.49 8.93
N PHE A 56 5.49 -16.35 9.30
CA PHE A 56 4.12 -16.36 8.83
C PHE A 56 3.24 -15.47 9.72
N ASP A 57 2.48 -14.58 9.11
CA ASP A 57 1.38 -13.87 9.77
C ASP A 57 0.32 -14.88 10.30
N LEU A 58 -0.66 -14.41 11.07
CA LEU A 58 -1.83 -15.18 11.53
C LEU A 58 -2.55 -15.93 10.38
N SER A 59 -2.37 -15.46 9.14
CA SER A 59 -2.86 -16.05 7.89
C SER A 59 -1.98 -17.17 7.29
N GLY A 60 -0.83 -17.50 7.89
CA GLY A 60 0.05 -18.57 7.42
C GLY A 60 0.88 -18.20 6.18
N LYS A 61 1.01 -16.91 5.84
CA LYS A 61 1.78 -16.42 4.68
C LYS A 61 3.04 -15.65 5.09
N VAL A 62 4.15 -15.90 4.38
CA VAL A 62 5.46 -15.30 4.65
C VAL A 62 5.41 -13.78 4.48
N GLN A 63 5.87 -13.04 5.48
CA GLN A 63 6.04 -11.60 5.38
C GLN A 63 7.34 -11.24 4.65
N THR A 64 7.24 -10.36 3.66
CA THR A 64 8.38 -9.90 2.86
C THR A 64 8.47 -8.38 2.85
N ILE A 65 9.67 -7.84 2.65
CA ILE A 65 9.89 -6.40 2.51
C ILE A 65 9.57 -6.03 1.06
N GLU A 66 8.71 -5.03 0.87
CA GLU A 66 8.43 -4.46 -0.45
C GLU A 66 9.31 -3.23 -0.73
N GLN A 67 9.44 -2.34 0.26
CA GLN A 67 10.17 -1.09 0.11
C GLN A 67 10.94 -0.75 1.39
N MET A 68 12.10 -0.11 1.26
CA MET A 68 12.86 0.48 2.36
C MET A 68 12.99 2.01 2.22
N CYS A 69 13.22 2.70 3.34
CA CYS A 69 13.62 4.11 3.37
C CYS A 69 14.62 4.33 4.52
N VAL A 70 15.54 5.27 4.32
CA VAL A 70 16.54 5.67 5.33
C VAL A 70 16.60 7.18 5.42
N ALA A 71 16.63 7.73 6.63
CA ALA A 71 16.68 9.17 6.87
C ALA A 71 17.44 9.50 8.17
N GLY A 72 17.91 10.74 8.28
CA GLY A 72 18.62 11.24 9.45
C GLY A 72 20.06 10.75 9.56
N GLY A 73 20.51 10.58 10.80
CA GLY A 73 21.85 10.16 11.16
C GLY A 73 22.78 11.33 11.49
N ARG A 74 23.69 11.05 12.42
CA ARG A 74 24.70 11.99 12.91
C ARG A 74 26.06 11.57 12.37
N PHE A 75 26.77 12.53 11.79
CA PHE A 75 28.16 12.33 11.41
C PHE A 75 29.06 12.71 12.58
N LYS A 76 29.76 11.72 13.18
CA LYS A 76 30.72 11.92 14.27
C LYS A 76 32.07 12.44 13.74
N ALA A 77 32.07 13.49 12.92
CA ALA A 77 33.31 14.18 12.57
C ALA A 77 33.74 15.11 13.72
N PRO A 78 35.06 15.40 13.84
CA PRO A 78 35.50 16.50 14.68
C PRO A 78 34.82 17.78 14.20
N HIS A 79 34.05 18.39 15.10
CA HIS A 79 33.30 19.61 14.82
C HIS A 79 34.27 20.76 14.53
N PRO A 80 34.17 21.47 13.39
CA PRO A 80 35.03 22.62 13.12
C PRO A 80 34.80 23.69 14.20
N GLN A 81 35.88 24.19 14.78
CA GLN A 81 35.80 25.28 15.76
C GLN A 81 35.10 26.50 15.14
N GLY A 82 34.07 27.02 15.81
CA GLY A 82 33.34 28.23 15.38
C GLY A 82 32.00 27.99 14.67
N LEU A 83 31.62 26.74 14.39
CA LEU A 83 30.25 26.42 13.95
C LEU A 83 29.37 26.04 15.15
N PRO A 84 28.04 26.23 15.10
CA PRO A 84 27.14 25.65 16.10
C PRO A 84 27.19 24.11 16.00
N PRO A 85 27.12 23.37 17.13
CA PRO A 85 27.11 21.92 17.11
C PRO A 85 26.00 21.43 16.19
N TYR A 86 26.32 20.54 15.25
CA TYR A 86 25.31 19.93 14.39
C TYR A 86 24.47 18.96 15.26
N GLU A 87 23.33 19.43 15.75
CA GLU A 87 22.30 18.59 16.36
C GLU A 87 21.63 17.76 15.25
N GLY A 88 22.34 16.75 14.77
CA GLY A 88 21.79 15.85 13.77
C GLY A 88 20.63 15.05 14.35
N GLU A 89 19.77 14.54 13.48
CA GLU A 89 18.67 13.66 13.87
C GLU A 89 19.16 12.22 14.05
N ASP A 90 18.45 11.46 14.87
CA ASP A 90 18.68 10.02 14.99
C ASP A 90 18.56 9.34 13.62
N LEU A 91 19.43 8.37 13.36
CA LEU A 91 19.30 7.56 12.16
C LEU A 91 18.03 6.72 12.23
N LYS A 92 17.29 6.67 11.12
CA LYS A 92 16.06 5.89 11.00
C LYS A 92 16.06 5.02 9.76
N VAL A 93 15.59 3.80 9.93
CA VAL A 93 15.38 2.84 8.86
C VAL A 93 13.93 2.38 8.93
N ALA A 94 13.17 2.67 7.88
CA ALA A 94 11.78 2.27 7.77
C ALA A 94 11.64 1.20 6.69
N ILE A 95 10.74 0.24 6.92
CA ILE A 95 10.41 -0.83 5.97
C ILE A 95 8.92 -0.94 5.78
N LEU A 96 8.50 -1.17 4.53
CA LEU A 96 7.15 -1.53 4.16
C LEU A 96 7.10 -3.02 3.84
N THR A 97 6.04 -3.67 4.31
CA THR A 97 5.80 -5.09 4.06
C THR A 97 4.71 -5.28 3.02
N ASN A 98 4.66 -6.46 2.41
CA ASN A 98 3.66 -6.85 1.42
C ASN A 98 2.20 -6.80 1.89
N TYR A 99 1.97 -6.64 3.19
CA TYR A 99 0.63 -6.43 3.77
C TYR A 99 0.31 -4.95 4.01
N GLY A 100 1.16 -4.04 3.55
CA GLY A 100 0.97 -2.60 3.73
C GLY A 100 1.27 -2.11 5.15
N ASN A 101 2.00 -2.88 5.96
CA ASN A 101 2.45 -2.45 7.28
C ASN A 101 3.84 -1.81 7.23
N ILE A 102 4.00 -0.67 7.90
CA ILE A 102 5.28 0.00 8.07
C ILE A 102 5.89 -0.35 9.43
N PHE A 103 7.19 -0.66 9.44
CA PHE A 103 7.99 -0.78 10.66
C PHE A 103 9.13 0.23 10.63
N LEU A 104 9.46 0.79 11.79
CA LEU A 104 10.50 1.79 11.96
C LEU A 104 11.52 1.29 12.98
N TRP A 105 12.79 1.35 12.58
CA TRP A 105 13.96 1.22 13.45
C TRP A 105 14.62 2.59 13.58
N THR A 106 15.12 2.90 14.76
CA THR A 106 15.80 4.18 15.04
C THR A 106 17.05 3.94 15.88
N GLU A 107 18.02 4.85 15.87
CA GLU A 107 19.21 4.75 16.72
C GLU A 107 18.84 4.62 18.23
N SER A 108 17.84 5.39 18.68
CA SER A 108 17.30 5.32 20.05
C SER A 108 16.48 4.06 20.35
N CYS A 109 15.89 3.42 19.33
CA CYS A 109 15.08 2.21 19.47
C CYS A 109 15.63 1.12 18.53
N ALA A 110 16.54 0.31 19.07
CA ALA A 110 17.29 -0.71 18.34
C ALA A 110 16.45 -1.90 17.81
N GLN A 111 15.11 -1.82 17.86
CA GLN A 111 14.19 -2.83 17.35
C GLN A 111 13.24 -2.23 16.32
N PHE A 112 12.93 -3.01 15.27
CA PHE A 112 11.85 -2.66 14.34
C PHE A 112 10.51 -2.67 15.07
N THR A 113 9.89 -1.50 15.09
CA THR A 113 8.66 -1.22 15.81
C THR A 113 7.56 -0.84 14.83
N ARG A 114 6.37 -1.43 14.99
CA ARG A 114 5.26 -1.22 14.04
C ARG A 114 4.71 0.19 14.15
N CYS A 115 4.42 0.80 13.00
CA CYS A 115 3.70 2.05 12.88
C CYS A 115 2.20 1.77 12.76
N VAL A 116 1.39 2.40 13.63
CA VAL A 116 -0.06 2.26 13.70
C VAL A 116 -0.71 3.61 13.48
N PHE A 117 -1.63 3.70 12.54
CA PHE A 117 -2.29 4.96 12.17
C PHE A 117 -3.64 5.13 12.88
N ILE A 118 -3.82 6.21 13.64
CA ILE A 118 -4.98 6.40 14.54
C ILE A 118 -6.28 6.71 13.80
N SER A 119 -6.22 7.50 12.72
CA SER A 119 -7.41 8.10 12.09
C SER A 119 -7.72 7.53 10.70
N LEU A 120 -7.10 6.40 10.34
CA LEU A 120 -7.23 5.82 9.02
C LEU A 120 -8.13 4.59 9.04
N ARG A 121 -9.21 4.65 8.25
CA ARG A 121 -10.00 3.48 7.90
C ARG A 121 -9.11 2.57 7.08
N TYR A 122 -8.64 1.47 7.69
CA TYR A 122 -7.90 0.35 7.10
C TYR A 122 -7.52 0.51 5.63
N THR A 123 -6.46 1.26 5.38
CA THR A 123 -5.94 1.45 4.03
C THR A 123 -4.53 0.90 4.03
N ALA A 124 -4.31 -0.17 3.27
CA ALA A 124 -2.99 -0.77 3.15
C ALA A 124 -2.06 0.24 2.48
N VAL A 125 -0.86 0.40 3.03
CA VAL A 125 0.15 1.28 2.42
C VAL A 125 0.73 0.58 1.20
N ARG A 126 0.75 1.25 0.05
CA ARG A 126 1.33 0.74 -1.20
C ARG A 126 2.76 1.25 -1.41
N GLN A 127 3.00 2.51 -1.08
CA GLN A 127 4.33 3.12 -1.14
C GLN A 127 4.42 4.18 -0.06
N PHE A 128 5.61 4.39 0.51
CA PHE A 128 5.84 5.43 1.48
C PHE A 128 7.18 6.14 1.26
N VAL A 129 7.36 7.28 1.91
CA VAL A 129 8.60 8.04 1.98
C VAL A 129 8.79 8.49 3.42
N LEU A 130 10.04 8.47 3.88
CA LEU A 130 10.45 8.94 5.19
C LEU A 130 11.14 10.29 5.07
N GLN A 131 10.64 11.27 5.80
CA GLN A 131 11.03 12.67 5.79
C GLN A 131 11.48 13.08 7.20
N SER A 132 12.73 12.81 7.59
CA SER A 132 13.21 13.13 8.96
C SER A 132 12.30 12.50 10.05
N ASN A 133 11.37 13.26 10.63
CA ASN A 133 10.37 12.87 11.63
C ASN A 133 8.97 12.63 11.07
N HIS A 134 8.76 12.74 9.77
CA HIS A 134 7.46 12.57 9.13
C HIS A 134 7.47 11.39 8.14
N LEU A 135 6.31 10.81 7.94
CA LEU A 135 6.01 9.88 6.85
C LEU A 135 5.01 10.52 5.89
N ALA A 136 5.23 10.30 4.62
CA ALA A 136 4.24 10.51 3.57
C ALA A 136 4.00 9.18 2.86
N PHE A 137 2.76 8.85 2.52
CA PHE A 137 2.50 7.57 1.88
C PHE A 137 1.27 7.59 0.97
N VAL A 138 1.27 6.64 0.06
CA VAL A 138 0.18 6.34 -0.87
C VAL A 138 -0.44 5.03 -0.44
N SER A 139 -1.76 5.03 -0.32
CA SER A 139 -2.50 3.81 -0.05
C SER A 139 -2.83 3.03 -1.33
N SER A 140 -3.17 1.75 -1.18
CA SER A 140 -3.63 0.86 -2.25
C SER A 140 -4.80 1.41 -3.06
N ASP A 141 -5.65 2.26 -2.48
CA ASP A 141 -6.77 2.92 -3.15
C ASP A 141 -6.37 4.20 -3.92
N GLY A 142 -5.08 4.56 -3.90
CA GLY A 142 -4.53 5.73 -4.56
C GLY A 142 -4.78 7.05 -3.83
N GLN A 143 -5.13 7.02 -2.54
CA GLN A 143 -5.12 8.21 -1.69
C GLN A 143 -3.72 8.48 -1.15
N THR A 144 -3.40 9.75 -0.94
CA THR A 144 -2.12 10.18 -0.36
C THR A 144 -2.34 10.76 1.03
N PHE A 145 -1.44 10.44 1.96
CA PHE A 145 -1.49 10.88 3.34
C PHE A 145 -0.15 11.45 3.78
N LEU A 146 -0.22 12.49 4.61
CA LEU A 146 0.92 13.08 5.31
C LEU A 146 0.75 12.83 6.80
N SER A 147 1.83 12.46 7.48
CA SER A 147 1.77 12.20 8.91
C SER A 147 2.32 13.34 9.76
N SER A 148 1.74 13.45 10.95
CA SER A 148 2.35 14.12 12.09
C SER A 148 3.68 13.47 12.49
N GLU A 149 4.44 14.17 13.33
CA GLU A 149 5.73 13.71 13.82
C GLU A 149 5.67 12.31 14.45
N LEU A 150 6.66 11.50 14.11
CA LEU A 150 6.86 10.13 14.58
C LEU A 150 7.24 10.12 16.06
N ASN A 151 6.23 9.98 16.91
CA ASN A 151 6.42 9.90 18.35
C ASN A 151 6.31 8.46 18.85
N LEU A 152 7.38 7.96 19.48
CA LEU A 152 7.37 6.65 20.12
C LEU A 152 6.64 6.76 21.47
N LYS A 153 5.50 6.07 21.62
CA LYS A 153 4.81 6.01 22.91
C LYS A 153 5.22 4.75 23.66
N HIS A 154 5.88 4.91 24.79
CA HIS A 154 6.07 3.85 25.77
C HIS A 154 4.85 3.81 26.70
N LYS A 155 4.20 2.66 26.84
CA LYS A 155 3.17 2.49 27.89
C LYS A 155 3.88 2.27 29.22
N THR A 156 4.00 3.31 30.04
CA THR A 156 4.47 3.21 31.42
C THR A 156 3.41 2.49 32.26
N THR A 157 3.68 1.27 32.68
CA THR A 157 2.88 0.60 33.72
C THR A 157 3.25 1.13 35.10
N SER A 158 2.50 2.11 35.59
CA SER A 158 2.25 2.44 37.00
C SER A 158 1.09 3.44 37.02
N SER A 159 0.01 3.33 37.79
CA SER A 159 -0.36 2.51 38.95
C SER A 159 -1.87 2.65 39.19
N SER A 160 -2.46 1.64 39.86
CA SER A 160 -3.75 1.64 40.60
C SER A 160 -5.05 2.02 39.88
N SER A 161 -5.88 1.04 39.54
CA SER A 161 -7.21 0.83 40.16
C SER A 161 -7.99 -0.30 39.50
N SER A 162 -8.50 -1.20 40.34
CA SER A 162 -9.70 -2.01 40.12
C SER A 162 -9.56 -3.29 39.29
N LEU A 163 -9.44 -4.39 40.03
CA LEU A 163 -10.10 -5.67 39.73
C LEU A 163 -11.47 -5.41 39.09
N ASN A 164 -11.71 -5.98 37.91
CA ASN A 164 -13.01 -6.51 37.54
C ASN A 164 -12.83 -7.61 36.50
N THR A 165 -13.01 -8.83 37.00
CA THR A 165 -13.36 -10.04 36.25
C THR A 165 -14.61 -9.81 35.40
N VAL A 166 -14.49 -9.88 34.07
CA VAL A 166 -15.61 -10.29 33.20
C VAL A 166 -15.04 -11.11 32.04
N SER A 167 -15.26 -12.42 32.13
CA SER A 167 -15.27 -13.40 31.05
C SER A 167 -16.14 -12.90 29.89
N GLN A 168 -15.80 -13.18 28.62
CA GLN A 168 -16.73 -13.71 27.60
C GLN A 168 -15.99 -14.04 26.28
N LYS A 169 -16.41 -15.17 25.72
CA LYS A 169 -15.99 -15.79 24.46
C LYS A 169 -16.33 -14.91 23.24
N LYS A 170 -15.45 -14.86 22.23
CA LYS A 170 -15.79 -14.59 20.80
C LYS A 170 -14.82 -15.36 19.90
N SER A 171 -15.24 -16.50 19.33
CA SER A 171 -15.80 -16.70 17.98
C SER A 171 -14.82 -16.39 16.83
N LYS A 172 -14.52 -17.44 16.05
CA LYS A 172 -13.81 -17.41 14.76
C LYS A 172 -14.38 -16.30 13.86
N GLY A 173 -13.52 -15.43 13.35
CA GLY A 173 -13.76 -14.68 12.10
C GLY A 173 -14.05 -13.18 12.16
N GLU A 174 -13.44 -12.40 13.06
CA GLU A 174 -13.55 -10.92 13.04
C GLU A 174 -12.17 -10.23 12.89
N TYR A 175 -12.12 -9.24 12.00
CA TYR A 175 -10.94 -8.44 11.67
C TYR A 175 -10.59 -7.45 12.79
N LEU A 176 -9.33 -7.42 13.22
CA LEU A 176 -8.80 -6.63 14.35
C LEU A 176 -8.72 -5.14 14.01
N THR A 177 -9.39 -4.29 14.79
CA THR A 177 -9.27 -2.83 14.72
C THR A 177 -7.98 -2.30 15.31
N ALA A 178 -7.60 -1.07 14.95
CA ALA A 178 -6.45 -0.40 15.52
C ALA A 178 -6.52 -0.35 17.06
N GLN A 179 -7.71 -0.35 17.65
CA GLN A 179 -7.93 -0.50 19.10
C GLN A 179 -7.65 -1.92 19.62
N ASP A 180 -7.91 -2.98 18.86
CA ASP A 180 -7.69 -4.37 19.31
C ASP A 180 -6.21 -4.77 19.24
N LEU A 181 -5.43 -4.13 18.36
CA LEU A 181 -3.97 -4.28 18.25
C LEU A 181 -3.18 -3.54 19.35
N VAL A 182 -3.81 -2.64 20.10
CA VAL A 182 -3.19 -1.86 21.20
C VAL A 182 -3.06 -2.68 22.50
N ASN A 183 -3.59 -3.91 22.52
CA ASN A 183 -3.51 -4.81 23.67
C ASN A 183 -2.20 -5.62 23.76
N ASP A 184 -1.32 -5.55 22.76
CA ASP A 184 -0.02 -6.22 22.78
C ASP A 184 1.05 -5.32 23.44
N VAL A 185 1.80 -5.89 24.39
CA VAL A 185 2.87 -5.29 25.23
C VAL A 185 4.05 -4.69 24.42
N THR A 186 3.96 -4.63 23.10
CA THR A 186 5.03 -4.15 22.22
C THR A 186 4.99 -2.62 22.08
N PRO A 187 6.16 -1.94 22.14
CA PRO A 187 6.22 -0.52 21.76
C PRO A 187 5.68 -0.36 20.34
N THR A 188 4.94 0.73 20.08
CA THR A 188 4.38 1.06 18.77
C THR A 188 4.52 2.55 18.50
N TYR A 189 4.73 2.91 17.23
CA TYR A 189 4.64 4.29 16.78
C TYR A 189 3.19 4.59 16.46
N LEU A 190 2.58 5.50 17.22
CA LEU A 190 1.19 5.88 17.02
C LEU A 190 1.15 7.18 16.21
N ILE A 191 0.69 7.07 14.97
CA ILE A 191 0.84 8.12 13.96
C ILE A 191 -0.53 8.68 13.60
N ARG A 192 -0.68 10.00 13.72
CA ARG A 192 -1.80 10.70 13.09
C ARG A 192 -1.41 11.04 11.66
N ALA A 193 -2.28 10.73 10.72
CA ALA A 193 -2.08 11.02 9.31
C ALA A 193 -3.32 11.69 8.73
N GLU A 194 -3.09 12.68 7.88
CA GLU A 194 -4.12 13.50 7.25
C GLU A 194 -4.09 13.29 5.74
N ARG A 195 -5.27 13.17 5.15
CA ARG A 195 -5.37 12.96 3.71
C ARG A 195 -5.04 14.24 2.97
N LEU A 196 -4.16 14.14 1.99
CA LEU A 196 -3.90 15.24 1.08
C LEU A 196 -5.09 15.47 0.16
N ALA A 197 -5.65 16.68 0.18
CA ALA A 197 -6.77 17.05 -0.68
C ALA A 197 -6.38 17.05 -2.17
N ASN A 198 -7.36 16.83 -3.04
CA ASN A 198 -7.22 16.88 -4.50
C ASN A 198 -6.22 15.90 -5.14
N VAL A 199 -5.65 14.98 -4.35
CA VAL A 199 -4.77 13.92 -4.86
C VAL A 199 -5.52 12.60 -4.87
N HIS A 200 -5.81 12.12 -6.08
CA HIS A 200 -6.55 10.90 -6.36
C HIS A 200 -5.76 10.00 -7.32
N ARG A 201 -5.89 8.67 -7.17
CA ARG A 201 -5.19 7.69 -8.02
C ARG A 201 -3.66 7.87 -8.00
N ALA A 202 -3.12 8.26 -6.85
CA ALA A 202 -1.69 8.30 -6.63
C ALA A 202 -1.10 6.89 -6.84
N VAL A 203 0.00 6.83 -7.59
CA VAL A 203 0.74 5.60 -7.87
C VAL A 203 2.06 5.63 -7.15
N LYS A 204 2.73 6.79 -7.16
CA LYS A 204 3.99 6.99 -6.45
C LYS A 204 4.06 8.31 -5.70
N ILE A 205 4.86 8.33 -4.65
CA ILE A 205 5.21 9.52 -3.88
C ILE A 205 6.73 9.60 -3.70
N THR A 206 7.26 10.82 -3.74
CA THR A 206 8.65 11.15 -3.44
C THR A 206 8.71 12.47 -2.67
N SER A 207 9.81 12.74 -1.98
CA SER A 207 10.02 14.00 -1.28
C SER A 207 11.47 14.45 -1.34
N ASP A 208 11.67 15.72 -1.00
CA ASP A 208 13.00 16.21 -0.71
C ASP A 208 13.56 15.61 0.60
N PRO A 209 14.88 15.61 0.80
CA PRO A 209 15.51 15.07 2.00
C PRO A 209 15.09 15.76 3.30
N LYS A 210 14.64 17.03 3.22
CA LYS A 210 14.19 17.83 4.36
C LYS A 210 12.70 17.60 4.69
N GLY A 211 11.92 17.04 3.78
CA GLY A 211 10.49 16.82 3.95
C GLY A 211 9.62 18.05 3.73
N TYR A 212 10.17 19.16 3.24
CA TYR A 212 9.39 20.37 2.95
C TYR A 212 8.59 20.27 1.67
N ASN A 213 9.10 19.51 0.69
CA ASN A 213 8.50 19.38 -0.62
C ASN A 213 8.25 17.92 -0.93
N PHE A 214 7.11 17.64 -1.57
CA PHE A 214 6.77 16.32 -2.06
C PHE A 214 6.22 16.40 -3.47
N ALA A 215 6.37 15.31 -4.21
CA ALA A 215 5.75 15.12 -5.50
C ALA A 215 4.99 13.80 -5.52
N VAL A 216 3.79 13.83 -6.09
CA VAL A 216 2.95 12.64 -6.24
C VAL A 216 2.71 12.39 -7.71
N LEU A 217 2.99 11.17 -8.15
CA LEU A 217 2.66 10.70 -9.48
C LEU A 217 1.24 10.13 -9.47
N GLN A 218 0.33 10.73 -10.23
CA GLN A 218 -1.05 10.28 -10.35
C GLN A 218 -1.29 9.58 -11.69
N PHE A 219 -2.14 8.55 -11.68
CA PHE A 219 -2.56 7.89 -12.90
C PHE A 219 -3.55 8.78 -13.67
N ARG A 220 -3.38 8.86 -14.99
CA ARG A 220 -4.28 9.63 -15.85
C ARG A 220 -5.63 8.90 -15.94
N PRO A 221 -6.77 9.57 -15.66
CA PRO A 221 -8.10 8.93 -15.70
C PRO A 221 -8.38 8.17 -16.99
N LEU A 222 -7.96 8.75 -18.11
CA LEU A 222 -8.27 8.30 -19.45
C LEU A 222 -7.42 7.11 -19.89
N ASP A 223 -6.29 6.83 -19.24
CA ASP A 223 -5.45 5.67 -19.58
C ASP A 223 -6.23 4.36 -19.38
N PHE A 224 -7.13 4.29 -18.39
CA PHE A 224 -7.98 3.11 -18.20
C PHE A 224 -8.93 2.88 -19.38
N LEU A 225 -9.53 3.96 -19.91
CA LEU A 225 -10.47 3.89 -21.03
C LEU A 225 -9.78 3.60 -22.36
N LEU A 226 -8.50 3.99 -22.52
CA LEU A 226 -7.74 3.74 -23.75
C LEU A 226 -7.00 2.40 -23.74
N ALA A 227 -6.69 1.86 -22.56
CA ALA A 227 -5.99 0.57 -22.42
C ALA A 227 -6.92 -0.63 -22.66
N THR A 228 -8.22 -0.45 -22.47
CA THR A 228 -9.24 -1.40 -22.91
C THR A 228 -9.78 -0.91 -24.25
N ASP A 229 -9.66 -1.72 -25.31
CA ASP A 229 -10.35 -1.46 -26.59
C ASP A 229 -11.89 -1.36 -26.45
N ASP A 230 -12.43 -1.63 -25.25
CA ASP A 230 -13.80 -1.35 -24.78
C ASP A 230 -14.08 0.15 -24.53
N ILE A 231 -13.63 1.03 -25.41
CA ILE A 231 -14.32 2.33 -25.51
C ILE A 231 -15.70 1.99 -26.06
N PRO A 232 -16.81 2.25 -25.34
CA PRO A 232 -18.14 1.98 -25.88
C PRO A 232 -18.35 2.84 -27.12
N ARG A 233 -18.12 2.23 -28.29
CA ARG A 233 -18.34 2.86 -29.59
C ARG A 233 -19.82 2.75 -29.86
N ILE A 234 -20.50 3.89 -29.93
CA ILE A 234 -21.86 3.94 -30.44
C ILE A 234 -21.77 3.56 -31.92
N THR A 235 -22.13 2.32 -32.25
CA THR A 235 -22.23 1.87 -33.64
C THR A 235 -23.44 2.54 -34.28
N SER A 236 -23.38 2.74 -35.61
CA SER A 236 -24.55 3.20 -36.36
C SER A 236 -25.71 2.24 -36.16
N SER A 237 -26.91 2.78 -35.96
CA SER A 237 -28.12 1.97 -35.77
C SER A 237 -28.31 0.98 -36.92
N GLN A 238 -28.41 -0.31 -36.60
CA GLN A 238 -28.80 -1.38 -37.54
C GLN A 238 -30.31 -1.65 -37.50
N PHE A 239 -31.07 -0.80 -36.79
CA PHE A 239 -32.49 -1.01 -36.55
C PHE A 239 -33.30 -1.11 -37.84
N GLN A 240 -33.03 -0.23 -38.81
CA GLN A 240 -33.74 -0.23 -40.09
C GLN A 240 -33.46 -1.50 -40.91
N SER A 241 -32.19 -1.94 -40.99
CA SER A 241 -31.84 -3.16 -41.71
C SER A 241 -32.45 -4.38 -41.03
N GLN A 242 -32.40 -4.46 -39.71
CA GLN A 242 -32.97 -5.58 -38.94
C GLN A 242 -34.50 -5.67 -39.09
N LEU A 243 -35.20 -4.52 -39.07
CA LEU A 243 -36.65 -4.49 -39.34
C LEU A 243 -36.98 -4.87 -40.79
N THR A 244 -36.14 -4.48 -41.75
CA THR A 244 -36.34 -4.85 -43.15
C THR A 244 -36.17 -6.36 -43.32
N THR A 245 -35.12 -6.95 -42.73
CA THR A 245 -34.88 -8.39 -42.72
C THR A 245 -36.07 -9.14 -42.10
N LEU A 246 -36.56 -8.68 -40.95
CA LEU A 246 -37.71 -9.26 -40.26
C LEU A 246 -39.01 -9.18 -41.10
N LEU A 247 -39.20 -8.11 -41.89
CA LEU A 247 -40.32 -8.02 -42.82
C LEU A 247 -40.16 -8.97 -44.03
N THR A 248 -38.96 -9.09 -44.58
CA THR A 248 -38.71 -9.89 -45.80
C THR A 248 -38.62 -11.38 -45.54
N GLU A 249 -38.17 -11.79 -44.35
CA GLU A 249 -37.99 -13.20 -43.97
C GLU A 249 -39.21 -13.79 -43.25
N ALA A 250 -40.26 -12.99 -43.02
CA ALA A 250 -41.49 -13.44 -42.38
C ALA A 250 -42.11 -14.61 -43.17
N ASN A 251 -42.37 -15.71 -42.48
CA ASN A 251 -42.89 -16.94 -43.07
C ASN A 251 -43.89 -17.63 -42.12
N GLU A 252 -44.87 -18.35 -42.67
CA GLU A 252 -45.90 -19.10 -41.93
C GLU A 252 -45.32 -20.20 -41.03
N CYS A 253 -44.08 -20.63 -41.31
CA CYS A 253 -43.37 -21.63 -40.51
C CYS A 253 -42.31 -21.01 -39.59
N ASP A 254 -42.17 -19.68 -39.56
CA ASP A 254 -41.23 -19.05 -38.65
C ASP A 254 -41.77 -19.09 -37.20
N LEU A 255 -40.87 -18.98 -36.22
CA LEU A 255 -41.23 -19.00 -34.80
C LEU A 255 -41.48 -17.59 -34.22
N LEU A 256 -41.47 -16.56 -35.07
CA LEU A 256 -41.50 -15.16 -34.67
C LEU A 256 -42.81 -14.46 -35.05
N HIS A 257 -43.53 -14.93 -36.07
CA HIS A 257 -44.78 -14.35 -36.54
C HIS A 257 -45.91 -14.64 -35.55
N ASP A 258 -46.71 -13.61 -35.28
CA ASP A 258 -47.78 -13.68 -34.28
C ASP A 258 -49.17 -13.60 -34.93
N VAL A 259 -49.22 -13.18 -36.21
CA VAL A 259 -50.45 -12.91 -36.95
C VAL A 259 -50.27 -13.34 -38.40
N THR A 260 -51.29 -13.95 -38.98
CA THR A 260 -51.37 -14.22 -40.42
C THR A 260 -52.58 -13.51 -41.01
N PHE A 261 -52.35 -12.69 -42.03
CA PHE A 261 -53.43 -12.03 -42.76
C PHE A 261 -53.81 -12.89 -43.97
N GLN A 262 -55.08 -13.26 -44.07
CA GLN A 262 -55.61 -13.91 -45.25
C GLN A 262 -56.24 -12.87 -46.17
N VAL A 263 -55.61 -12.62 -47.33
CA VAL A 263 -56.13 -11.74 -48.38
C VAL A 263 -56.43 -12.60 -49.59
N ALA A 264 -57.72 -12.77 -49.90
CA ALA A 264 -58.22 -13.69 -50.93
C ALA A 264 -57.67 -15.12 -50.74
N SER A 265 -56.86 -15.62 -51.67
CA SER A 265 -56.25 -16.95 -51.64
C SER A 265 -54.79 -16.95 -51.15
N THR A 266 -54.29 -15.80 -50.68
CA THR A 266 -52.89 -15.63 -50.25
C THR A 266 -52.81 -15.29 -48.76
N LEU A 267 -51.84 -15.88 -48.09
CA LEU A 267 -51.56 -15.69 -46.67
C LEU A 267 -50.30 -14.82 -46.52
N PHE A 268 -50.35 -13.86 -45.60
CA PHE A 268 -49.26 -12.94 -45.28
C PHE A 268 -48.92 -13.07 -43.79
N PRO A 269 -47.84 -13.76 -43.43
CA PRO A 269 -47.36 -13.81 -42.06
C PRO A 269 -46.78 -12.45 -41.65
N ALA A 270 -47.10 -12.00 -40.45
CA ALA A 270 -46.67 -10.72 -39.90
C ALA A 270 -46.41 -10.80 -38.39
N HIS A 271 -45.56 -9.90 -37.90
CA HIS A 271 -45.26 -9.77 -36.49
C HIS A 271 -46.15 -8.69 -35.87
N ARG A 272 -46.65 -8.91 -34.64
CA ARG A 272 -47.65 -8.01 -34.02
C ARG A 272 -47.17 -6.56 -33.86
N PHE A 273 -45.85 -6.36 -33.80
CA PHE A 273 -45.22 -5.05 -33.65
C PHE A 273 -45.02 -4.28 -34.97
N SER A 274 -45.12 -4.94 -36.13
CA SER A 274 -44.98 -4.29 -37.46
C SER A 274 -46.32 -3.94 -38.12
N ALA A 275 -47.45 -4.33 -37.51
CA ALA A 275 -48.80 -4.07 -38.04
C ALA A 275 -49.39 -2.69 -37.68
N PHE A 276 -48.63 -1.83 -36.98
CA PHE A 276 -49.04 -0.47 -36.66
C PHE A 276 -48.18 0.55 -37.41
N TYR A 277 -48.57 0.81 -38.65
CA TYR A 277 -48.44 2.11 -39.32
C TYR A 277 -49.55 2.24 -40.36
#